data_AF-A0A7V3SSM0-F1
#
_entry.id   AF-A0A7V3SSM0-F1
#
_cell.length_a   1.000
_cell.length_b   1.000
_cell.length_c   1.000
_cell.angle_alpha   90.00
_cell.angle_beta   90.00
_cell.angle_gamma   90.00
#
_symmetry.space_group_name_H-M   'P 1'
#
loop_
_entity.id
_entity.type
_entity.pdbx_description
1 polymer ?
#
loop_
_entity_poly.entity_id
_entity_poly.type
_entity_poly.pdbx_seq_one_letter_code
_entity_poly.pdbx_strand_id
1 'polypeptide(L)'
;MHTLSVGKPIDYIIVAIYFIGIFGFGSLFARFTKTTRDFFFGSQRFSWWLIAMSCIATTVGSYSFVKYSSVGFKYGLSSTMTYLNDWIELPLLLLGWFPIIYFSRVASVPEYFERRFGKSARLGATAIILIYMIGYIGINLLTMGKVVNAIFGIPLIHSAVLVAFVCAVYVTAGGQTAVIMTDFVQALMLLIAGVAIFVIGLCVLGGWNEFWNALPIHHRLPFAAFNKPDEFNYIGVFWQDGVANNLAYYFINQGFILRLLSLKSAREVKKTFIFLPLVLMPLAAFATANAGWIGRAMVGKGLLPSNIDPDQIFIVVVEKLSAPGVFGFMIAALTAALMSTVDTLINAVATVFVNDVYAPYVVKGREDRHYLLVARVASVVASIVGILLVPVFSSFRSIYEAHAAFIATVTPPMVVAVVLGVFWPRYSKMAAISTMLLGSAAVGISIKYPRLIDIFSFGVDVPGRYSYMRALYGLVISFVIAVVATLCTEAPEPSDIAGLVVGTLDKAKWKYKGGAPKETYGKGFIGVMNERGGISGVSLSKKVMEALKADLGDLVYIEDARRWLGGLRSVHTKITDMHEDEMVPIYLPPALIKDGNLIAGRLHKVELIM
;
A
#
# COMPACT_ATOMS: atom_id res chain seq x y z
N MET A 1 -36.76 8.36 -4.38
CA MET A 1 -35.91 9.02 -3.36
C MET A 1 -36.40 8.60 -1.98
N HIS A 2 -35.93 7.47 -1.46
CA HIS A 2 -36.01 7.18 -0.03
C HIS A 2 -34.65 7.52 0.56
N THR A 3 -34.58 8.56 1.37
CA THR A 3 -33.43 8.83 2.22
C THR A 3 -33.41 7.74 3.30
N LEU A 4 -32.64 6.69 3.04
CA LEU A 4 -32.25 5.70 4.04
C LEU A 4 -31.41 6.43 5.11
N SER A 5 -32.04 7.04 6.13
CA SER A 5 -31.31 7.42 7.34
C SER A 5 -31.11 6.14 8.16
N VAL A 6 -30.08 5.37 7.81
CA VAL A 6 -29.91 3.98 8.28
C VAL A 6 -29.48 3.90 9.76
N GLY A 7 -28.87 4.97 10.30
CA GLY A 7 -28.29 4.95 11.65
C GLY A 7 -29.25 5.36 12.78
N LYS A 8 -29.23 4.63 13.89
CA LYS A 8 -29.78 5.11 15.17
C LYS A 8 -28.78 6.10 15.82
N PRO A 9 -29.20 6.93 16.80
CA PRO A 9 -28.30 7.90 17.44
C PRO A 9 -27.00 7.29 17.99
N ILE A 10 -27.06 6.06 18.51
CA ILE A 10 -25.89 5.34 19.00
C ILE A 10 -24.87 5.01 17.91
N ASP A 11 -25.31 4.75 16.67
CA ASP A 11 -24.41 4.45 15.55
C ASP A 11 -23.61 5.69 15.16
N TYR A 12 -24.26 6.86 15.15
CA TYR A 12 -23.61 8.14 14.90
C TYR A 12 -22.58 8.48 15.98
N ILE A 13 -22.89 8.20 17.26
CA ILE A 13 -21.96 8.40 18.36
C ILE A 13 -20.72 7.53 18.19
N ILE A 14 -20.87 6.25 17.81
CA ILE A 14 -19.73 5.34 17.59
C ILE A 14 -18.85 5.82 16.44
N VAL A 15 -19.44 6.27 15.33
CA VAL A 15 -18.67 6.81 14.21
C VAL A 15 -17.95 8.10 14.61
N ALA A 16 -18.60 8.99 15.38
CA ALA A 16 -17.97 10.20 15.89
C ALA A 16 -16.79 9.87 16.84
N ILE A 17 -16.96 8.91 17.75
CA ILE A 17 -15.89 8.40 18.62
C ILE A 17 -14.74 7.84 17.79
N TYR A 18 -15.04 7.11 16.71
CA TYR A 18 -14.03 6.61 15.78
C TYR A 18 -13.23 7.75 15.14
N PHE A 19 -13.89 8.76 14.58
CA PHE A 19 -13.22 9.90 13.95
C PHE A 19 -12.35 10.69 14.95
N ILE A 20 -12.88 10.97 16.15
CA ILE A 20 -12.13 11.66 17.21
C ILE A 20 -10.95 10.79 17.68
N GLY A 21 -11.19 9.49 17.85
CA GLY A 21 -10.19 8.52 18.30
C GLY A 21 -9.03 8.39 17.31
N ILE A 22 -9.32 8.22 16.01
CA ILE A 22 -8.28 8.08 14.99
C ILE A 22 -7.54 9.39 14.76
N PHE A 23 -8.24 10.53 14.79
CA PHE A 23 -7.64 11.86 14.70
C PHE A 23 -6.68 12.11 15.87
N GLY A 24 -7.13 11.86 17.10
CA GLY A 24 -6.32 12.00 18.30
C GLY A 24 -5.13 11.04 18.28
N PHE A 25 -5.37 9.77 17.98
CA PHE A 25 -4.34 8.73 17.92
C PHE A 25 -3.26 9.05 16.87
N GLY A 26 -3.64 9.39 15.64
CA GLY A 26 -2.70 9.79 14.59
C GLY A 26 -1.91 11.04 14.96
N SER A 27 -2.57 12.05 15.56
CA SER A 27 -1.93 13.29 15.99
C SER A 27 -0.91 13.08 17.12
N LEU A 28 -1.11 12.09 18.01
CA LEU A 28 -0.13 11.74 19.04
C LEU A 28 1.23 11.30 18.46
N PHE A 29 1.23 10.78 17.24
CA PHE A 29 2.45 10.34 16.57
C PHE A 29 3.22 11.46 15.87
N ALA A 30 2.65 12.66 15.74
CA ALA A 30 3.32 13.83 15.20
C ALA A 30 4.62 14.20 15.96
N ARG A 31 4.68 13.90 17.26
CA ARG A 31 5.88 14.13 18.09
C ARG A 31 7.10 13.31 17.68
N PHE A 32 6.90 12.24 16.90
CA PHE A 32 7.97 11.38 16.37
C PHE A 32 8.45 11.80 14.98
N THR A 33 7.96 12.93 14.46
CA THR A 33 8.26 13.41 13.11
C THR A 33 8.97 14.76 13.19
N LYS A 34 10.31 14.72 13.22
CA LYS A 34 11.17 15.90 13.37
C LYS A 34 11.98 16.22 12.11
N THR A 35 12.19 15.22 11.25
CA THR A 35 12.99 15.31 10.03
C THR A 35 12.19 14.87 8.80
N THR A 36 12.67 15.19 7.59
CA THR A 36 12.09 14.65 6.35
C THR A 36 12.15 13.13 6.30
N ARG A 37 13.23 12.53 6.82
CA ARG A 37 13.39 11.07 6.92
C ARG A 37 12.32 10.44 7.82
N ASP A 38 11.96 11.09 8.93
CA ASP A 38 10.84 10.63 9.76
C ASP A 38 9.51 10.75 9.02
N PHE A 39 9.32 11.87 8.31
CA PHE A 39 8.07 12.16 7.61
C PHE A 39 7.81 11.20 6.44
N PHE A 40 8.82 10.92 5.61
CA PHE A 40 8.66 10.05 4.44
C PHE A 40 8.76 8.56 4.76
N PHE A 41 9.73 8.16 5.58
CA PHE A 41 10.07 6.75 5.78
C PHE A 41 9.84 6.24 7.20
N GLY A 42 9.40 7.09 8.12
CA GLY A 42 9.34 6.72 9.54
C GLY A 42 10.71 6.30 10.07
N SER A 43 11.81 6.85 9.52
CA SER A 43 13.18 6.53 9.93
C SER A 43 13.58 5.05 9.87
N GLN A 44 12.97 4.26 8.99
CA GLN A 44 13.30 2.83 8.83
C GLN A 44 13.12 2.03 10.12
N ARG A 45 12.22 2.41 11.02
CA ARG A 45 12.20 1.83 12.37
C ARG A 45 11.25 0.66 12.57
N PHE A 46 10.34 0.39 11.64
CA PHE A 46 9.22 -0.48 11.97
C PHE A 46 9.49 -1.98 11.79
N SER A 47 8.87 -2.76 12.66
CA SER A 47 8.88 -4.23 12.61
C SER A 47 7.92 -4.77 11.53
N TRP A 48 8.20 -5.99 11.07
CA TRP A 48 7.48 -6.65 9.97
C TRP A 48 5.96 -6.72 10.15
N TRP A 49 5.48 -6.99 11.36
CA TRP A 49 4.06 -7.22 11.66
C TRP A 49 3.23 -5.94 11.54
N LEU A 50 3.81 -4.81 11.96
CA LEU A 50 3.14 -3.52 11.90
C LEU A 50 3.03 -3.04 10.45
N ILE A 51 4.09 -3.21 9.68
CA ILE A 51 4.09 -2.92 8.25
C ILE A 51 3.13 -3.85 7.49
N ALA A 52 3.06 -5.14 7.84
CA ALA A 52 2.10 -6.05 7.22
C ALA A 52 0.65 -5.60 7.45
N MET A 53 0.31 -5.18 8.67
CA MET A 53 -1.02 -4.63 9.00
C MET A 53 -1.30 -3.32 8.28
N SER A 54 -0.30 -2.45 8.14
CA SER A 54 -0.43 -1.22 7.38
C SER A 54 -0.60 -1.46 5.88
N CYS A 55 0.11 -2.45 5.31
CA CYS A 55 -0.08 -2.86 3.93
C CYS A 55 -1.50 -3.38 3.68
N ILE A 56 -2.07 -4.22 4.56
CA ILE A 56 -3.43 -4.74 4.33
C ILE A 56 -4.50 -3.66 4.48
N ALA A 57 -4.33 -2.70 5.39
CA ALA A 57 -5.25 -1.56 5.52
C ALA A 57 -5.35 -0.76 4.21
N THR A 58 -4.20 -0.51 3.57
CA THR A 58 -4.15 0.18 2.27
C THR A 58 -4.62 -0.68 1.12
N THR A 59 -4.34 -1.99 1.14
CA THR A 59 -4.79 -2.93 0.10
C THR A 59 -6.31 -3.01 0.07
N VAL A 60 -6.97 -3.05 1.25
CA VAL A 60 -8.43 -3.06 1.33
C VAL A 60 -8.97 -1.64 1.21
N GLY A 61 -9.03 -1.16 -0.03
CA GLY A 61 -9.43 0.19 -0.35
C GLY A 61 -10.92 0.51 -0.26
N SER A 62 -11.21 1.76 -0.61
CA SER A 62 -12.49 2.45 -0.47
C SER A 62 -13.74 1.71 -0.97
N TYR A 63 -13.62 1.01 -2.10
CA TYR A 63 -14.74 0.32 -2.72
C TYR A 63 -14.74 -1.19 -2.46
N SER A 64 -13.73 -1.73 -1.77
CA SER A 64 -13.50 -3.17 -1.70
C SER A 64 -14.66 -3.93 -1.06
N PHE A 65 -15.18 -3.46 0.08
CA PHE A 65 -16.34 -4.09 0.72
C PHE A 65 -17.57 -4.11 -0.19
N VAL A 66 -17.87 -2.98 -0.83
CA VAL A 66 -19.03 -2.85 -1.72
C VAL A 66 -18.85 -3.71 -2.99
N LYS A 67 -17.70 -3.58 -3.67
CA LYS A 67 -17.36 -4.33 -4.89
C LYS A 67 -17.35 -5.83 -4.64
N TYR A 68 -16.58 -6.31 -3.66
CA TYR A 68 -16.40 -7.74 -3.45
C TYR A 68 -17.62 -8.40 -2.84
N SER A 69 -18.47 -7.65 -2.11
CA SER A 69 -19.79 -8.15 -1.71
C SER A 69 -20.74 -8.22 -2.91
N SER A 70 -20.75 -7.24 -3.82
CA SER A 70 -21.53 -7.28 -5.07
C SER A 70 -21.13 -8.50 -5.93
N VAL A 71 -19.83 -8.69 -6.13
CA VAL A 71 -19.28 -9.86 -6.84
C VAL A 71 -19.60 -11.16 -6.10
N GLY A 72 -19.45 -11.21 -4.78
CA GLY A 72 -19.78 -12.39 -3.96
C GLY A 72 -21.27 -12.77 -4.02
N PHE A 73 -22.16 -11.77 -4.10
CA PHE A 73 -23.60 -11.99 -4.27
C PHE A 73 -23.94 -12.55 -5.65
N LYS A 74 -23.28 -12.05 -6.71
CA LYS A 74 -23.51 -12.49 -8.09
C LYS A 74 -22.86 -13.85 -8.40
N TYR A 75 -21.62 -14.06 -7.96
CA TYR A 75 -20.73 -15.14 -8.44
C TYR A 75 -20.20 -16.06 -7.33
N GLY A 76 -20.49 -15.79 -6.06
CA GLY A 76 -20.13 -16.64 -4.92
C GLY A 76 -18.67 -16.58 -4.52
N LEU A 77 -18.10 -17.72 -4.10
CA LEU A 77 -16.75 -17.81 -3.52
C LEU A 77 -15.64 -17.42 -4.49
N SER A 78 -15.90 -17.47 -5.80
CA SER A 78 -15.01 -16.94 -6.83
C SER A 78 -14.65 -15.46 -6.66
N SER A 79 -15.44 -14.70 -5.88
CA SER A 79 -15.11 -13.31 -5.51
C SER A 79 -13.79 -13.15 -4.75
N THR A 80 -13.34 -14.20 -4.05
CA THR A 80 -12.08 -14.17 -3.26
C THR A 80 -10.81 -14.11 -4.11
N MET A 81 -10.89 -14.52 -5.38
CA MET A 81 -9.75 -14.63 -6.28
C MET A 81 -8.94 -13.34 -6.40
N THR A 82 -9.62 -12.18 -6.30
CA THR A 82 -9.01 -10.88 -6.56
C THR A 82 -7.86 -10.52 -5.60
N TYR A 83 -7.87 -11.05 -4.38
CA TYR A 83 -6.76 -10.87 -3.41
C TYR A 83 -5.87 -12.11 -3.28
N LEU A 84 -6.25 -13.22 -3.92
CA LEU A 84 -5.52 -14.48 -3.85
C LEU A 84 -4.62 -14.70 -5.06
N ASN A 85 -4.51 -13.75 -5.99
CA ASN A 85 -3.70 -13.87 -7.20
C ASN A 85 -2.27 -13.31 -7.05
N ASP A 86 -1.95 -12.62 -5.95
CA ASP A 86 -0.70 -11.87 -5.73
C ASP A 86 0.60 -12.70 -5.72
N TRP A 87 0.53 -14.03 -5.80
CA TRP A 87 1.67 -14.93 -5.66
C TRP A 87 2.70 -14.81 -6.80
N ILE A 88 2.26 -14.36 -7.98
CA ILE A 88 3.09 -14.35 -9.20
C ILE A 88 4.14 -13.23 -9.11
N GLU A 89 3.79 -12.09 -8.54
CA GLU A 89 4.63 -10.89 -8.49
C GLU A 89 5.60 -10.90 -7.30
N LEU A 90 5.27 -11.64 -6.24
CA LEU A 90 6.06 -11.66 -5.00
C LEU A 90 7.53 -12.05 -5.21
N PRO A 91 7.86 -13.11 -5.97
CA PRO A 91 9.26 -13.42 -6.26
C PRO A 91 9.97 -12.27 -6.98
N LEU A 92 9.30 -11.61 -7.93
CA LEU A 92 9.87 -10.47 -8.66
C LEU A 92 10.14 -9.30 -7.72
N LEU A 93 9.21 -9.01 -6.81
CA LEU A 93 9.40 -7.98 -5.81
C LEU A 93 10.54 -8.32 -4.85
N LEU A 94 10.54 -9.52 -4.27
CA LEU A 94 11.48 -9.92 -3.22
C LEU A 94 12.91 -10.13 -3.72
N LEU A 95 13.07 -10.68 -4.91
CA LEU A 95 14.38 -11.01 -5.49
C LEU A 95 14.93 -9.86 -6.34
N GLY A 96 14.06 -8.99 -6.88
CA GLY A 96 14.44 -7.91 -7.77
C GLY A 96 14.23 -6.52 -7.18
N TRP A 97 12.97 -6.07 -7.16
CA TRP A 97 12.67 -4.67 -6.91
C TRP A 97 12.98 -4.20 -5.49
N PHE A 98 12.58 -4.96 -4.48
CA PHE A 98 12.77 -4.60 -3.08
C PHE A 98 14.27 -4.44 -2.70
N PRO A 99 15.16 -5.39 -3.02
CA PRO A 99 16.60 -5.22 -2.75
C PRO A 99 17.19 -3.97 -3.41
N ILE A 100 16.77 -3.63 -4.63
CA ILE A 100 17.25 -2.42 -5.32
C ILE A 100 16.82 -1.17 -4.54
N ILE A 101 15.53 -1.01 -4.23
CA ILE A 101 15.05 0.19 -3.54
C ILE A 101 15.69 0.34 -2.15
N TYR A 102 15.87 -0.77 -1.43
CA TYR A 102 16.40 -0.76 -0.08
C TYR A 102 17.90 -0.50 -0.03
N PHE A 103 18.70 -1.29 -0.76
CA PHE A 103 20.16 -1.18 -0.71
C PHE A 103 20.71 -0.01 -1.51
N SER A 104 20.06 0.38 -2.60
CA SER A 104 20.47 1.56 -3.35
C SER A 104 19.93 2.86 -2.75
N ARG A 105 19.15 2.80 -1.66
CA ARG A 105 18.53 3.96 -0.99
C ARG A 105 17.79 4.85 -1.98
N VAL A 106 16.91 4.24 -2.75
CA VAL A 106 16.00 4.94 -3.66
C VAL A 106 14.77 5.35 -2.84
N ALA A 107 14.48 6.65 -2.81
CA ALA A 107 13.35 7.23 -2.08
C ALA A 107 12.03 7.07 -2.85
N SER A 108 12.08 7.09 -4.18
CA SER A 108 10.89 7.07 -5.03
C SER A 108 11.12 6.39 -6.38
N VAL A 109 10.04 5.95 -7.01
CA VAL A 109 10.10 5.34 -8.35
C VAL A 109 10.69 6.31 -9.38
N PRO A 110 10.32 7.62 -9.44
CA PRO A 110 10.97 8.52 -10.39
C PRO A 110 12.46 8.71 -10.13
N GLU A 111 12.91 8.69 -8.87
CA GLU A 111 14.34 8.70 -8.56
C GLU A 111 15.06 7.48 -9.13
N TYR A 112 14.46 6.29 -9.05
CA TYR A 112 14.98 5.11 -9.72
C TYR A 112 15.15 5.34 -11.23
N PHE A 113 14.13 5.91 -11.89
CA PHE A 113 14.22 6.25 -13.32
C PHE A 113 15.32 7.27 -13.62
N GLU A 114 15.56 8.26 -12.75
CA GLU A 114 16.71 9.17 -12.92
C GLU A 114 18.02 8.42 -12.88
N ARG A 115 18.23 7.60 -11.84
CA ARG A 115 19.49 6.90 -11.64
C ARG A 115 19.75 5.87 -12.74
N ARG A 116 18.69 5.25 -13.29
CA ARG A 116 18.79 4.18 -14.29
C ARG A 116 18.77 4.66 -15.75
N PHE A 117 18.10 5.77 -16.04
CA PHE A 117 17.86 6.25 -17.41
C PHE A 117 18.06 7.78 -17.56
N GLY A 118 18.38 8.50 -16.50
CA GLY A 118 18.63 9.94 -16.52
C GLY A 118 17.39 10.82 -16.33
N LYS A 119 17.62 12.14 -16.30
CA LYS A 119 16.65 13.18 -15.91
C LYS A 119 15.36 13.21 -16.72
N SER A 120 15.42 12.94 -18.03
CA SER A 120 14.22 12.95 -18.88
C SER A 120 13.26 11.81 -18.52
N ALA A 121 13.79 10.64 -18.14
CA ALA A 121 12.96 9.54 -17.67
C ALA A 121 12.35 9.84 -16.29
N ARG A 122 13.09 10.51 -15.39
CA ARG A 122 12.54 11.02 -14.12
C ARG A 122 11.31 11.89 -14.37
N LEU A 123 11.42 12.89 -15.23
CA LEU A 123 10.34 13.85 -15.47
C LEU A 123 9.07 13.15 -16.00
N GLY A 124 9.22 12.22 -16.95
CA GLY A 124 8.10 11.40 -17.45
C GLY A 124 7.48 10.54 -16.35
N ALA A 125 8.31 9.83 -15.58
CA ALA A 125 7.88 9.00 -14.46
C ALA A 125 7.15 9.82 -13.37
N THR A 126 7.69 10.97 -12.98
CA THR A 126 7.11 11.88 -11.99
C THR A 126 5.75 12.40 -12.44
N ALA A 127 5.62 12.85 -13.69
CA ALA A 127 4.36 13.34 -14.21
C ALA A 127 3.27 12.26 -14.18
N ILE A 128 3.59 11.07 -14.68
CA ILE A 128 2.67 9.92 -14.72
C ILE A 128 2.25 9.50 -13.30
N ILE A 129 3.21 9.35 -12.38
CA ILE A 129 2.94 8.92 -11.00
C ILE A 129 2.16 9.99 -10.22
N LEU A 130 2.48 11.27 -10.35
CA LEU A 130 1.74 12.33 -9.65
C LEU A 130 0.31 12.46 -10.16
N ILE A 131 0.11 12.40 -11.48
CA ILE A 131 -1.24 12.35 -12.07
C ILE A 131 -1.99 11.17 -11.46
N TYR A 132 -1.41 9.96 -11.51
CA TYR A 132 -1.99 8.75 -10.95
C TYR A 132 -2.40 8.91 -9.48
N MET A 133 -1.49 9.33 -8.60
CA MET A 133 -1.79 9.42 -7.17
C MET A 133 -2.83 10.51 -6.86
N ILE A 134 -2.73 11.69 -7.48
CA ILE A 134 -3.67 12.80 -7.25
C ILE A 134 -5.08 12.44 -7.76
N GLY A 135 -5.16 11.85 -8.95
CA GLY A 135 -6.43 11.34 -9.48
C GLY A 135 -7.02 10.28 -8.56
N TYR A 136 -6.18 9.40 -8.00
CA TYR A 136 -6.65 8.36 -7.10
C TYR A 136 -7.13 8.92 -5.74
N ILE A 137 -6.52 9.99 -5.22
CA ILE A 137 -7.06 10.72 -4.05
C ILE A 137 -8.49 11.20 -4.35
N GLY A 138 -8.71 11.85 -5.50
CA GLY A 138 -10.04 12.35 -5.88
C GLY A 138 -11.11 11.26 -5.98
N ILE A 139 -10.77 10.11 -6.57
CA ILE A 139 -11.67 8.95 -6.65
C ILE A 139 -12.01 8.41 -5.25
N ASN A 140 -11.01 8.28 -4.36
CA ASN A 140 -11.25 7.79 -3.01
C ASN A 140 -12.10 8.77 -2.19
N LEU A 141 -11.89 10.08 -2.33
CA LEU A 141 -12.70 11.11 -1.69
C LEU A 141 -14.14 11.12 -2.22
N LEU A 142 -14.35 10.87 -3.52
CA LEU A 142 -15.68 10.69 -4.10
C LEU A 142 -16.40 9.48 -3.49
N THR A 143 -15.74 8.33 -3.42
CA THR A 143 -16.31 7.11 -2.82
C THR A 143 -16.67 7.36 -1.36
N MET A 144 -15.77 8.00 -0.62
CA MET A 144 -16.01 8.40 0.77
C MET A 144 -17.21 9.31 0.93
N GLY A 145 -17.27 10.36 0.11
CA GLY A 145 -18.37 11.30 0.14
C GLY A 145 -19.71 10.61 -0.09
N LYS A 146 -19.78 9.62 -1.00
CA LYS A 146 -21.00 8.84 -1.28
C LYS A 146 -21.40 7.97 -0.10
N VAL A 147 -20.44 7.29 0.55
CA VAL A 147 -20.69 6.46 1.73
C VAL A 147 -21.22 7.30 2.89
N VAL A 148 -20.55 8.42 3.21
CA VAL A 148 -20.99 9.31 4.30
C VAL A 148 -22.33 9.98 3.95
N ASN A 149 -22.56 10.37 2.69
CA ASN A 149 -23.85 10.91 2.26
C ASN A 149 -24.99 9.89 2.41
N ALA A 150 -24.77 8.64 2.01
CA ALA A 150 -25.77 7.58 2.13
C ALA A 150 -26.14 7.28 3.59
N ILE A 151 -25.21 7.45 4.53
CA ILE A 151 -25.40 7.09 5.93
C ILE A 151 -25.95 8.26 6.76
N PHE A 152 -25.35 9.44 6.60
CA PHE A 152 -25.65 10.61 7.42
C PHE A 152 -26.55 11.63 6.72
N GLY A 153 -26.81 11.47 5.41
CA GLY A 153 -27.51 12.48 4.60
C GLY A 153 -26.70 13.76 4.35
N ILE A 154 -25.43 13.83 4.78
CA ILE A 154 -24.57 15.00 4.57
C ILE A 154 -24.26 15.15 3.07
N PRO A 155 -24.38 16.34 2.47
CA PRO A 155 -24.13 16.50 1.04
C PRO A 155 -22.73 16.03 0.63
N LEU A 156 -22.63 15.36 -0.52
CA LEU A 156 -21.43 14.69 -1.04
C LEU A 156 -20.12 15.49 -0.85
N ILE A 157 -20.11 16.76 -1.26
CA ILE A 157 -18.91 17.60 -1.19
C ILE A 157 -18.49 17.91 0.25
N HIS A 158 -19.45 18.11 1.16
CA HIS A 158 -19.17 18.39 2.57
C HIS A 158 -18.61 17.14 3.26
N SER A 159 -19.15 15.97 2.91
CA SER A 159 -18.61 14.68 3.35
C SER A 159 -17.17 14.46 2.89
N ALA A 160 -16.86 14.74 1.62
CA ALA A 160 -15.52 14.63 1.09
C ALA A 160 -14.55 15.60 1.78
N VAL A 161 -14.98 16.86 2.02
CA VAL A 161 -14.19 17.87 2.74
C VAL A 161 -13.90 17.43 4.17
N LEU A 162 -14.89 16.91 4.90
CA LEU A 162 -14.71 16.42 6.27
C LEU A 162 -13.65 15.33 6.34
N VAL A 163 -13.75 14.31 5.48
CA VAL A 163 -12.79 13.20 5.46
C VAL A 163 -11.40 13.67 5.06
N ALA A 164 -11.30 14.47 3.99
CA ALA A 164 -10.04 15.02 3.54
C ALA A 164 -9.37 15.88 4.62
N PHE A 165 -10.15 16.67 5.37
CA PHE A 165 -9.64 17.48 6.48
C PHE A 165 -9.06 16.59 7.58
N VAL A 166 -9.80 15.58 8.04
CA VAL A 166 -9.31 14.67 9.09
C VAL A 166 -8.02 13.98 8.66
N CYS A 167 -7.98 13.40 7.46
CA CYS A 167 -6.78 12.75 6.91
C CYS A 167 -5.62 13.73 6.76
N ALA A 168 -5.86 14.92 6.19
CA ALA A 168 -4.82 15.90 5.95
C ALA A 168 -4.15 16.35 7.24
N VAL A 169 -4.89 16.57 8.32
CA VAL A 169 -4.32 17.10 9.58
C VAL A 169 -3.32 16.13 10.20
N TYR A 170 -3.69 14.86 10.42
CA TYR A 170 -2.76 13.93 11.08
C TYR A 170 -1.61 13.50 10.15
N VAL A 171 -1.83 13.43 8.84
CA VAL A 171 -0.76 13.14 7.86
C VAL A 171 0.24 14.28 7.78
N THR A 172 -0.26 15.52 7.71
CA THR A 172 0.61 16.71 7.66
C THR A 172 1.44 16.83 8.94
N ALA A 173 0.87 16.44 10.10
CA ALA A 173 1.58 16.48 11.35
C ALA A 173 2.60 15.33 11.51
N GLY A 174 2.20 14.09 11.24
CA GLY A 174 2.97 12.89 11.58
C GLY A 174 3.57 12.08 10.43
N GLY A 175 3.23 12.38 9.17
CA GLY A 175 3.74 11.69 7.99
C GLY A 175 3.54 10.17 8.05
N GLN A 176 4.50 9.43 7.53
CA GLN A 176 4.47 7.96 7.41
C GLN A 176 4.29 7.24 8.75
N THR A 177 4.79 7.80 9.86
CA THR A 177 4.62 7.18 11.18
C THR A 177 3.18 7.25 11.67
N ALA A 178 2.50 8.38 11.45
CA ALA A 178 1.08 8.49 11.79
C ALA A 178 0.25 7.53 10.93
N VAL A 179 0.50 7.51 9.62
CA VAL A 179 -0.19 6.61 8.66
C VAL A 179 -0.09 5.15 9.09
N ILE A 180 1.13 4.65 9.36
CA ILE A 180 1.32 3.24 9.76
C ILE A 180 0.58 2.90 11.06
N MET A 181 0.53 3.83 12.01
CA MET A 181 -0.13 3.60 13.30
C MET A 181 -1.65 3.64 13.17
N THR A 182 -2.20 4.61 12.44
CA THR A 182 -3.64 4.66 12.18
C THR A 182 -4.09 3.43 11.41
N ASP A 183 -3.32 3.03 10.39
CA ASP A 183 -3.60 1.84 9.60
C ASP A 183 -3.65 0.57 10.45
N PHE A 184 -2.76 0.43 11.44
CA PHE A 184 -2.76 -0.76 12.30
C PHE A 184 -4.11 -0.92 13.02
N VAL A 185 -4.66 0.18 13.55
CA VAL A 185 -5.97 0.18 14.20
C VAL A 185 -7.08 -0.07 13.18
N GLN A 186 -7.01 0.57 12.01
CA GLN A 186 -8.02 0.44 10.95
C GLN A 186 -8.06 -0.99 10.37
N ALA A 187 -6.90 -1.64 10.17
CA ALA A 187 -6.80 -3.04 9.77
C ALA A 187 -7.42 -3.98 10.81
N LEU A 188 -7.17 -3.78 12.10
CA LEU A 188 -7.80 -4.59 13.15
C LEU A 188 -9.32 -4.43 13.14
N MET A 189 -9.82 -3.19 13.06
CA MET A 189 -11.26 -2.93 12.97
C MET A 189 -11.89 -3.61 11.76
N LEU A 190 -11.24 -3.53 10.61
CA LEU A 190 -11.66 -4.14 9.35
C LEU A 190 -11.80 -5.66 9.48
N LEU A 191 -10.77 -6.32 10.02
CA LEU A 191 -10.76 -7.77 10.19
C LEU A 191 -11.82 -8.24 11.18
N ILE A 192 -11.97 -7.53 12.30
CA ILE A 192 -13.00 -7.81 13.32
C ILE A 192 -14.39 -7.63 12.72
N ALA A 193 -14.63 -6.53 11.98
CA ALA A 193 -15.90 -6.25 11.32
C ALA A 193 -16.26 -7.35 10.31
N GLY A 194 -15.32 -7.74 9.44
CA GLY A 194 -15.54 -8.79 8.45
C GLY A 194 -15.90 -10.14 9.07
N VAL A 195 -15.19 -10.56 10.12
CA VAL A 195 -15.49 -11.81 10.84
C VAL A 195 -16.84 -11.72 11.56
N ALA A 196 -17.12 -10.59 12.20
CA ALA A 196 -18.37 -10.41 12.94
C ALA A 196 -19.60 -10.43 12.02
N ILE A 197 -19.56 -9.80 10.82
CA ILE A 197 -20.64 -9.89 9.83
C ILE A 197 -20.93 -11.35 9.47
N PHE A 198 -19.88 -12.12 9.21
CA PHE A 198 -20.05 -13.52 8.82
C PHE A 198 -20.66 -14.37 9.95
N VAL A 199 -20.14 -14.25 11.17
CA VAL A 199 -20.63 -15.02 12.33
C VAL A 199 -22.08 -14.68 12.63
N ILE A 200 -22.44 -13.39 12.67
CA ILE A 200 -23.83 -12.95 12.88
C ILE A 200 -24.72 -13.46 11.75
N GLY A 201 -24.25 -13.37 10.50
CA GLY A 201 -24.95 -13.89 9.33
C GLY A 201 -25.25 -15.39 9.44
N LEU A 202 -24.27 -16.20 9.87
CA LEU A 202 -24.48 -17.62 10.13
C LEU A 202 -25.52 -17.86 11.22
N CYS A 203 -25.48 -17.10 12.33
CA CYS A 203 -26.47 -17.21 13.39
C CYS A 203 -27.90 -16.94 12.88
N VAL A 204 -28.08 -15.88 12.08
CA VAL A 204 -29.39 -15.52 11.50
C VAL A 204 -29.89 -16.58 10.49
N LEU A 205 -28.99 -17.19 9.73
CA LEU A 205 -29.33 -18.24 8.77
C LEU A 205 -29.63 -19.60 9.42
N GLY A 206 -29.29 -19.80 10.70
CA GLY A 206 -29.45 -21.08 11.41
C GLY A 206 -28.22 -21.98 11.40
N GLY A 207 -27.03 -21.43 11.12
CA GLY A 207 -25.75 -22.11 11.18
C GLY A 207 -25.08 -22.36 9.82
N TRP A 208 -23.91 -23.00 9.85
CA TRP A 208 -23.09 -23.25 8.66
C TRP A 208 -23.81 -24.12 7.61
N ASN A 209 -24.46 -25.21 8.03
CA ASN A 209 -25.12 -26.13 7.11
C ASN A 209 -26.25 -25.42 6.33
N GLU A 210 -27.03 -24.61 7.03
CA GLU A 210 -28.11 -23.83 6.46
C GLU A 210 -27.61 -22.77 5.48
N PHE A 211 -26.53 -22.07 5.84
CA PHE A 211 -25.85 -21.15 4.94
C PHE A 211 -25.34 -21.85 3.67
N TRP A 212 -24.60 -22.95 3.84
CA TRP A 212 -24.00 -23.67 2.72
C TRP A 212 -25.07 -24.21 1.77
N ASN A 213 -26.14 -24.78 2.32
CA ASN A 213 -27.24 -25.35 1.53
C ASN A 213 -28.08 -24.28 0.81
N ALA A 214 -28.21 -23.08 1.37
CA ALA A 214 -28.93 -21.97 0.74
C ALA A 214 -28.18 -21.35 -0.46
N LEU A 215 -26.87 -21.60 -0.61
CA LEU A 215 -26.10 -21.12 -1.76
C LEU A 215 -26.32 -22.00 -3.01
N PRO A 216 -26.50 -21.40 -4.20
CA PRO A 216 -26.46 -22.14 -5.46
C PRO A 216 -25.13 -22.89 -5.64
N ILE A 217 -25.13 -24.00 -6.38
CA ILE A 217 -23.92 -24.82 -6.62
C ILE A 217 -22.78 -23.99 -7.22
N HIS A 218 -23.07 -23.14 -8.22
CA HIS A 218 -22.06 -22.30 -8.85
C HIS A 218 -21.45 -21.26 -7.89
N HIS A 219 -22.21 -20.79 -6.89
CA HIS A 219 -21.68 -19.89 -5.86
C HIS A 219 -20.71 -20.58 -4.88
N ARG A 220 -20.71 -21.91 -4.81
CA ARG A 220 -19.81 -22.68 -3.94
C ARG A 220 -18.47 -22.98 -4.60
N LEU A 221 -18.32 -22.70 -5.89
CA LEU A 221 -17.09 -22.95 -6.63
C LEU A 221 -16.04 -21.86 -6.34
N PRO A 222 -14.76 -22.23 -6.15
CA PRO A 222 -13.71 -21.29 -5.78
C PRO A 222 -13.23 -20.43 -6.96
N PHE A 223 -13.49 -20.85 -8.19
CA PHE A 223 -13.02 -20.17 -9.39
C PHE A 223 -14.17 -19.70 -10.27
N ALA A 224 -14.01 -18.51 -10.85
CA ALA A 224 -14.89 -18.01 -11.89
C ALA A 224 -14.79 -18.88 -13.14
N ALA A 225 -15.83 -18.87 -13.96
CA ALA A 225 -15.79 -19.52 -15.26
C ALA A 225 -14.76 -18.84 -16.19
N PHE A 226 -14.22 -19.61 -17.13
CA PHE A 226 -13.00 -19.22 -17.84
C PHE A 226 -13.13 -17.89 -18.59
N ASN A 227 -14.07 -17.78 -19.53
CA ASN A 227 -14.27 -16.60 -20.39
C ASN A 227 -15.74 -16.09 -20.44
N LYS A 228 -16.66 -16.69 -19.68
CA LYS A 228 -18.07 -16.25 -19.57
C LYS A 228 -18.54 -16.29 -18.12
N PRO A 229 -19.37 -15.35 -17.65
CA PRO A 229 -19.88 -14.17 -18.37
C PRO A 229 -18.81 -13.08 -18.57
N ASP A 230 -19.06 -12.17 -19.50
CA ASP A 230 -18.19 -11.04 -19.86
C ASP A 230 -17.85 -10.13 -18.66
N GLU A 231 -18.82 -9.94 -17.76
CA GLU A 231 -18.69 -9.06 -16.59
C GLU A 231 -17.70 -9.57 -15.52
N PHE A 232 -17.53 -10.90 -15.39
CA PHE A 232 -16.68 -11.51 -14.37
C PHE A 232 -16.21 -12.90 -14.82
N ASN A 233 -15.12 -12.92 -15.57
CA ASN A 233 -14.48 -14.14 -16.06
C ASN A 233 -13.05 -14.28 -15.53
N TYR A 234 -12.59 -15.52 -15.42
CA TYR A 234 -11.27 -15.85 -14.89
C TYR A 234 -10.15 -15.14 -15.67
N ILE A 235 -10.17 -15.23 -16.99
CA ILE A 235 -9.07 -14.72 -17.83
C ILE A 235 -8.92 -13.20 -17.71
N GLY A 236 -10.03 -12.47 -17.63
CA GLY A 236 -10.04 -11.02 -17.44
C GLY A 236 -9.58 -10.61 -16.04
N VAL A 237 -10.12 -11.25 -15.01
CA VAL A 237 -9.73 -10.99 -13.61
C VAL A 237 -8.24 -11.28 -13.41
N PHE A 238 -7.73 -12.36 -14.01
CA PHE A 238 -6.32 -12.71 -13.96
C PHE A 238 -5.43 -11.62 -14.58
N TRP A 239 -5.69 -11.19 -15.81
CA TRP A 239 -4.83 -10.21 -16.47
C TRP A 239 -4.94 -8.79 -15.88
N GLN A 240 -6.15 -8.36 -15.50
CA GLN A 240 -6.33 -7.04 -14.90
C GLN A 240 -5.90 -7.01 -13.44
N ASP A 241 -6.56 -7.79 -12.58
CA ASP A 241 -6.36 -7.72 -11.14
C ASP A 241 -5.15 -8.56 -10.73
N GLY A 242 -5.06 -9.79 -11.24
CA GLY A 242 -3.97 -10.73 -10.90
C GLY A 242 -2.58 -10.29 -11.35
N VAL A 243 -2.45 -9.68 -12.54
CA VAL A 243 -1.15 -9.30 -13.13
C VAL A 243 -0.95 -7.79 -13.17
N ALA A 244 -1.76 -7.04 -13.93
CA ALA A 244 -1.48 -5.63 -14.19
C ALA A 244 -1.59 -4.76 -12.93
N ASN A 245 -2.68 -4.87 -12.18
CA ASN A 245 -2.92 -4.08 -10.97
C ASN A 245 -1.98 -4.52 -9.84
N ASN A 246 -1.72 -5.82 -9.67
CA ASN A 246 -0.78 -6.32 -8.67
C ASN A 246 0.65 -5.87 -8.95
N LEU A 247 1.13 -5.96 -10.19
CA LEU A 247 2.44 -5.41 -10.56
C LEU A 247 2.47 -3.90 -10.30
N ALA A 248 1.42 -3.15 -10.61
CA ALA A 248 1.34 -1.72 -10.32
C ALA A 248 1.43 -1.43 -8.82
N TYR A 249 0.70 -2.20 -8.02
CA TYR A 249 0.70 -2.08 -6.57
C TYR A 249 2.09 -2.32 -5.99
N TYR A 250 2.77 -3.38 -6.44
CA TYR A 250 4.06 -3.76 -5.88
C TYR A 250 5.25 -2.96 -6.44
N PHE A 251 5.20 -2.50 -7.69
CA PHE A 251 6.34 -1.85 -8.36
C PHE A 251 6.23 -0.33 -8.46
N ILE A 252 5.02 0.23 -8.47
CA ILE A 252 4.81 1.66 -8.75
C ILE A 252 4.12 2.39 -7.61
N ASN A 253 3.25 1.73 -6.84
CA ASN A 253 2.54 2.39 -5.76
C ASN A 253 3.52 2.92 -4.71
N GLN A 254 3.73 4.23 -4.74
CA GLN A 254 4.69 4.89 -3.89
C GLN A 254 4.32 4.75 -2.40
N GLY A 255 3.04 4.77 -2.06
CA GLY A 255 2.59 4.57 -0.67
C GLY A 255 2.96 3.19 -0.14
N PHE A 256 2.89 2.16 -0.99
CA PHE A 256 3.35 0.82 -0.65
C PHE A 256 4.88 0.74 -0.52
N ILE A 257 5.61 1.33 -1.47
CA ILE A 257 7.09 1.38 -1.43
C ILE A 257 7.59 2.06 -0.16
N LEU A 258 6.95 3.16 0.27
CA LEU A 258 7.31 3.85 1.51
C LEU A 258 7.16 2.96 2.74
N ARG A 259 6.17 2.05 2.78
CA ARG A 259 6.02 1.07 3.87
C ARG A 259 7.16 0.06 3.88
N LEU A 260 7.58 -0.42 2.71
CA LEU A 260 8.73 -1.31 2.61
C LEU A 260 10.02 -0.62 3.04
N LEU A 261 10.18 0.64 2.65
CA LEU A 261 11.31 1.48 3.05
C LEU A 261 11.24 1.93 4.51
N SER A 262 10.12 1.71 5.21
CA SER A 262 10.00 1.93 6.65
C SER A 262 10.45 0.74 7.50
N LEU A 263 10.74 -0.41 6.89
CA LEU A 263 11.19 -1.61 7.61
C LEU A 263 12.63 -1.46 8.13
N LYS A 264 12.86 -1.97 9.34
CA LYS A 264 14.18 -1.92 9.98
C LYS A 264 15.29 -2.71 9.32
N SER A 265 14.94 -3.72 8.51
CA SER A 265 15.94 -4.52 7.79
C SER A 265 15.33 -5.25 6.60
N ALA A 266 16.20 -5.60 5.64
CA ALA A 266 15.83 -6.48 4.53
C ALA A 266 15.30 -7.86 4.97
N ARG A 267 15.63 -8.33 6.18
CA ARG A 267 15.13 -9.61 6.71
C ARG A 267 13.68 -9.54 7.16
N GLU A 268 13.26 -8.39 7.68
CA GLU A 268 11.88 -8.18 8.14
C GLU A 268 10.90 -8.23 6.97
N VAL A 269 11.35 -7.83 5.79
CA VAL A 269 10.58 -7.86 4.54
C VAL A 269 10.14 -9.27 4.20
N LYS A 270 11.04 -10.26 4.33
CA LYS A 270 10.68 -11.67 4.10
C LYS A 270 9.54 -12.11 5.02
N LYS A 271 9.56 -11.70 6.29
CA LYS A 271 8.48 -12.02 7.24
C LYS A 271 7.17 -11.32 6.86
N THR A 272 7.23 -10.03 6.50
CA THR A 272 6.08 -9.27 5.99
C THR A 272 5.43 -9.96 4.80
N PHE A 273 6.23 -10.40 3.81
CA PHE A 273 5.71 -11.02 2.59
C PHE A 273 5.44 -12.52 2.68
N ILE A 274 5.78 -13.18 3.77
CA ILE A 274 5.20 -14.49 4.11
C ILE A 274 3.82 -14.24 4.72
N PHE A 275 3.74 -13.37 5.72
CA PHE A 275 2.51 -13.17 6.49
C PHE A 275 1.39 -12.48 5.70
N LEU A 276 1.73 -11.47 4.88
CA LEU A 276 0.76 -10.70 4.12
C LEU A 276 -0.07 -11.57 3.15
N PRO A 277 0.52 -12.32 2.20
CA PRO A 277 -0.23 -13.15 1.26
C PRO A 277 -0.78 -14.45 1.87
N LEU A 278 -0.09 -15.07 2.85
CA LEU A 278 -0.56 -16.34 3.43
C LEU A 278 -1.68 -16.16 4.46
N VAL A 279 -1.72 -15.02 5.15
CA VAL A 279 -2.64 -14.80 6.28
C VAL A 279 -3.56 -13.61 6.05
N LEU A 280 -3.00 -12.42 5.82
CA LEU A 280 -3.79 -11.19 5.79
C LEU A 280 -4.63 -11.04 4.52
N MET A 281 -4.10 -11.41 3.35
CA MET A 281 -4.81 -11.35 2.07
C MET A 281 -6.03 -12.30 2.03
N PRO A 282 -5.93 -13.60 2.39
CA PRO A 282 -7.09 -14.48 2.50
C PRO A 282 -8.13 -13.95 3.48
N LEU A 283 -7.68 -13.43 4.62
CA LEU A 283 -8.59 -12.90 5.63
C LEU A 283 -9.28 -11.62 5.15
N ALA A 284 -8.60 -10.76 4.39
CA ALA A 284 -9.19 -9.59 3.75
C ALA A 284 -10.16 -9.96 2.63
N ALA A 285 -9.82 -10.95 1.80
CA ALA A 285 -10.72 -11.48 0.78
C ALA A 285 -12.01 -12.01 1.39
N PHE A 286 -11.88 -12.76 2.47
CA PHE A 286 -13.00 -13.23 3.28
C PHE A 286 -13.78 -12.07 3.90
N ALA A 287 -13.11 -11.12 4.56
CA ALA A 287 -13.75 -9.99 5.24
C ALA A 287 -14.57 -9.11 4.28
N THR A 288 -14.09 -8.91 3.06
CA THR A 288 -14.71 -7.99 2.08
C THR A 288 -15.81 -8.63 1.24
N ALA A 289 -15.75 -9.95 1.01
CA ALA A 289 -16.72 -10.65 0.17
C ALA A 289 -17.87 -11.30 0.93
N ASN A 290 -17.69 -11.62 2.22
CA ASN A 290 -18.62 -12.50 2.93
C ASN A 290 -20.06 -11.97 3.03
N ALA A 291 -20.24 -10.65 3.09
CA ALA A 291 -21.58 -10.05 3.13
C ALA A 291 -22.37 -10.39 1.85
N GLY A 292 -21.70 -10.50 0.70
CA GLY A 292 -22.31 -10.96 -0.54
C GLY A 292 -22.79 -12.40 -0.49
N TRP A 293 -21.98 -13.30 0.09
CA TRP A 293 -22.35 -14.71 0.25
C TRP A 293 -23.54 -14.87 1.21
N ILE A 294 -23.50 -14.17 2.34
CA ILE A 294 -24.61 -14.15 3.30
C ILE A 294 -25.86 -13.58 2.65
N GLY A 295 -25.76 -12.45 1.94
CA GLY A 295 -26.87 -11.86 1.21
C GLY A 295 -27.51 -12.82 0.23
N ARG A 296 -26.71 -13.60 -0.52
CA ARG A 296 -27.22 -14.59 -1.47
C ARG A 296 -27.92 -15.74 -0.75
N ALA A 297 -27.38 -16.23 0.36
CA ALA A 297 -28.01 -17.25 1.18
C ALA A 297 -29.33 -16.76 1.80
N MET A 298 -29.40 -15.50 2.23
CA MET A 298 -30.61 -14.87 2.75
C MET A 298 -31.71 -14.77 1.68
N VAL A 299 -31.35 -14.44 0.43
CA VAL A 299 -32.29 -14.51 -0.70
C VAL A 299 -32.75 -15.95 -0.95
N GLY A 300 -31.84 -16.92 -0.91
CA GLY A 300 -32.17 -18.35 -1.05
C GLY A 300 -33.15 -18.86 0.00
N LYS A 301 -33.13 -18.28 1.21
CA LYS A 301 -34.08 -18.56 2.30
C LYS A 301 -35.32 -17.66 2.33
N GLY A 302 -35.47 -16.72 1.40
CA GLY A 302 -36.59 -15.77 1.40
C GLY A 302 -36.53 -14.70 2.50
N LEU A 303 -35.39 -14.50 3.16
CA LEU A 303 -35.18 -13.45 4.17
C LEU A 303 -34.92 -12.07 3.55
N LEU A 304 -34.49 -12.05 2.29
CA LEU A 304 -34.27 -10.86 1.48
C LEU A 304 -34.95 -11.02 0.12
N PRO A 305 -35.49 -9.94 -0.49
CA PRO A 305 -36.05 -9.99 -1.82
C PRO A 305 -35.00 -10.32 -2.89
N SER A 306 -35.42 -10.95 -3.98
CA SER A 306 -34.52 -11.36 -5.08
C SER A 306 -34.06 -10.21 -5.98
N ASN A 307 -34.78 -9.09 -5.98
CA ASN A 307 -34.50 -7.92 -6.83
C ASN A 307 -33.72 -6.81 -6.09
N ILE A 308 -32.66 -7.18 -5.37
CA ILE A 308 -31.76 -6.23 -4.72
C ILE A 308 -30.67 -5.86 -5.71
N ASP A 309 -30.37 -4.56 -5.81
CA ASP A 309 -29.18 -4.08 -6.51
C ASP A 309 -27.92 -4.68 -5.86
N PRO A 310 -27.13 -5.49 -6.59
CA PRO A 310 -25.92 -6.10 -6.04
C PRO A 310 -24.92 -5.09 -5.46
N ASP A 311 -24.88 -3.86 -5.97
CA ASP A 311 -23.97 -2.83 -5.46
C ASP A 311 -24.40 -2.27 -4.09
N GLN A 312 -25.63 -2.55 -3.65
CA GLN A 312 -26.14 -2.18 -2.33
C GLN A 312 -26.12 -3.36 -1.33
N ILE A 313 -25.79 -4.58 -1.78
CA ILE A 313 -25.95 -5.79 -0.95
C ILE A 313 -25.18 -5.73 0.36
N PHE A 314 -23.99 -5.12 0.36
CA PHE A 314 -23.20 -4.96 1.58
C PHE A 314 -23.98 -4.17 2.63
N ILE A 315 -24.52 -3.01 2.27
CA ILE A 315 -25.26 -2.13 3.17
C ILE A 315 -26.53 -2.83 3.66
N VAL A 316 -27.28 -3.45 2.74
CA VAL A 316 -28.53 -4.16 3.07
C VAL A 316 -28.29 -5.31 4.05
N VAL A 317 -27.23 -6.10 3.85
CA VAL A 317 -26.89 -7.21 4.73
C VAL A 317 -26.42 -6.69 6.09
N VAL A 318 -25.54 -5.68 6.12
CA VAL A 318 -25.09 -5.09 7.39
C VAL A 318 -26.25 -4.49 8.17
N GLU A 319 -27.16 -3.76 7.53
CA GLU A 319 -28.37 -3.22 8.16
C GLU A 319 -29.27 -4.33 8.73
N LYS A 320 -29.50 -5.39 7.95
CA LYS A 320 -30.39 -6.49 8.34
C LYS A 320 -29.82 -7.33 9.49
N LEU A 321 -28.50 -7.49 9.55
CA LEU A 321 -27.82 -8.31 10.57
C LEU A 321 -27.48 -7.54 11.84
N SER A 322 -27.33 -6.22 11.76
CA SER A 322 -26.75 -5.44 12.86
C SER A 322 -27.80 -4.93 13.84
N ALA A 323 -27.58 -5.20 15.12
CA ALA A 323 -28.21 -4.43 16.19
C ALA A 323 -27.65 -2.99 16.22
N PRO A 324 -28.39 -2.04 16.84
CA PRO A 324 -27.86 -0.69 17.08
C PRO A 324 -26.53 -0.75 17.82
N GLY A 325 -25.54 0.00 17.35
CA GLY A 325 -24.18 -0.01 17.86
C GLY A 325 -23.24 -0.90 17.03
N VAL A 326 -23.67 -2.13 16.71
CA VAL A 326 -22.92 -3.00 15.78
C VAL A 326 -22.91 -2.38 14.39
N PHE A 327 -24.04 -1.83 13.96
CA PHE A 327 -24.15 -1.14 12.67
C PHE A 327 -23.16 0.04 12.60
N GLY A 328 -23.14 0.91 13.62
CA GLY A 328 -22.18 2.01 13.73
C GLY A 328 -20.72 1.56 13.71
N PHE A 329 -20.38 0.45 14.37
CA PHE A 329 -19.02 -0.12 14.30
C PHE A 329 -18.67 -0.59 12.88
N MET A 330 -19.59 -1.27 12.18
CA MET A 330 -19.36 -1.71 10.80
C MET A 330 -19.16 -0.53 9.85
N ILE A 331 -19.94 0.54 10.01
CA ILE A 331 -19.76 1.78 9.27
C ILE A 331 -18.43 2.46 9.61
N ALA A 332 -18.04 2.49 10.87
CA ALA A 332 -16.75 3.02 11.29
C ALA A 332 -15.59 2.22 10.68
N ALA A 333 -15.68 0.88 10.64
CA ALA A 333 -14.69 0.01 10.00
C ALA A 333 -14.62 0.19 8.47
N LEU A 334 -15.76 0.39 7.81
CA LEU A 334 -15.80 0.75 6.39
C LEU A 334 -15.10 2.09 6.14
N THR A 335 -15.47 3.10 6.92
CA THR A 335 -14.89 4.46 6.89
C THR A 335 -13.39 4.43 7.19
N ALA A 336 -12.96 3.55 8.10
CA ALA A 336 -11.56 3.32 8.42
C ALA A 336 -10.74 2.80 7.25
N ALA A 337 -11.24 1.76 6.56
CA ALA A 337 -10.59 1.22 5.37
C ALA A 337 -10.44 2.30 4.28
N LEU A 338 -11.48 3.11 4.10
CA LEU A 338 -11.50 4.22 3.15
C LEU A 338 -10.43 5.30 3.46
N MET A 339 -10.24 5.66 4.74
CA MET A 339 -9.29 6.71 5.15
C MET A 339 -7.82 6.30 4.94
N SER A 340 -7.49 5.02 5.21
CA SER A 340 -6.13 4.45 5.07
C SER A 340 -5.55 4.53 3.65
N THR A 341 -6.41 4.60 2.63
CA THR A 341 -5.93 4.78 1.25
C THR A 341 -5.65 6.26 0.97
N VAL A 342 -6.50 7.16 1.46
CA VAL A 342 -6.38 8.60 1.22
C VAL A 342 -5.14 9.17 1.91
N ASP A 343 -4.93 8.86 3.18
CA ASP A 343 -3.78 9.33 3.95
C ASP A 343 -2.43 8.86 3.36
N THR A 344 -2.38 7.61 2.91
CA THR A 344 -1.27 7.01 2.20
C THR A 344 -0.91 7.79 0.94
N LEU A 345 -1.91 8.08 0.11
CA LEU A 345 -1.69 8.78 -1.15
C LEU A 345 -1.28 10.23 -0.92
N ILE A 346 -1.86 10.91 0.08
CA ILE A 346 -1.44 12.27 0.47
C ILE A 346 0.03 12.28 0.88
N ASN A 347 0.47 11.33 1.71
CA ASN A 347 1.87 11.24 2.13
C ASN A 347 2.79 10.90 0.94
N ALA A 348 2.36 9.99 0.06
CA ALA A 348 3.11 9.59 -1.12
C ALA A 348 3.29 10.74 -2.12
N VAL A 349 2.24 11.54 -2.36
CA VAL A 349 2.30 12.75 -3.21
C VAL A 349 3.27 13.76 -2.62
N ALA A 350 3.19 14.04 -1.31
CA ALA A 350 4.12 14.95 -0.66
C ALA A 350 5.58 14.50 -0.78
N THR A 351 5.82 13.19 -0.62
CA THR A 351 7.15 12.59 -0.75
C THR A 351 7.70 12.73 -2.16
N VAL A 352 6.92 12.37 -3.18
CA VAL A 352 7.34 12.47 -4.59
C VAL A 352 7.47 13.92 -5.00
N PHE A 353 6.59 14.81 -4.56
CA PHE A 353 6.71 16.23 -4.87
C PHE A 353 8.02 16.81 -4.32
N VAL A 354 8.35 16.55 -3.04
CA VAL A 354 9.58 17.08 -2.45
C VAL A 354 10.82 16.47 -3.08
N ASN A 355 10.87 15.13 -3.17
CA ASN A 355 12.07 14.44 -3.63
C ASN A 355 12.24 14.51 -5.14
N ASP A 356 11.17 14.55 -5.93
CA ASP A 356 11.24 14.43 -7.40
C ASP A 356 11.00 15.73 -8.17
N VAL A 357 10.36 16.73 -7.54
CA VAL A 357 10.07 18.02 -8.18
C VAL A 357 10.81 19.15 -7.47
N TYR A 358 10.54 19.35 -6.18
CA TYR A 358 10.95 20.56 -5.48
C TYR A 358 12.46 20.62 -5.20
N ALA A 359 13.03 19.61 -4.55
CA ALA A 359 14.46 19.59 -4.21
C ALA A 359 15.38 19.49 -5.45
N PRO A 360 15.06 18.71 -6.49
CA PRO A 360 15.94 18.60 -7.67
C PRO A 360 15.87 19.79 -8.61
N TYR A 361 14.72 20.47 -8.74
CA TYR A 361 14.48 21.47 -9.79
C TYR A 361 14.15 22.88 -9.30
N VAL A 362 13.59 23.04 -8.09
CA VAL A 362 13.10 24.34 -7.60
C VAL A 362 14.09 24.99 -6.62
N VAL A 363 14.40 24.33 -5.50
CA VAL A 363 15.31 24.87 -4.49
C VAL A 363 16.28 23.79 -4.01
N LYS A 364 17.58 24.08 -4.08
CA LYS A 364 18.67 23.16 -3.72
C LYS A 364 19.41 23.62 -2.46
N GLY A 365 19.96 22.66 -1.71
CA GLY A 365 20.91 22.93 -0.62
C GLY A 365 20.34 23.59 0.64
N ARG A 366 19.01 23.60 0.84
CA ARG A 366 18.39 24.11 2.07
C ARG A 366 18.50 23.11 3.23
N GLU A 367 18.31 23.60 4.45
CA GLU A 367 18.21 22.76 5.64
C GLU A 367 17.01 21.81 5.60
N ASP A 368 17.09 20.67 6.28
CA ASP A 368 16.04 19.65 6.33
C ASP A 368 14.67 20.21 6.79
N ARG A 369 14.68 21.18 7.71
CA ARG A 369 13.47 21.85 8.21
C ARG A 369 12.67 22.53 7.10
N HIS A 370 13.35 23.07 6.09
CA HIS A 370 12.71 23.69 4.93
C HIS A 370 11.95 22.65 4.10
N TYR A 371 12.61 21.54 3.77
CA TYR A 371 11.98 20.46 3.00
C TYR A 371 10.84 19.79 3.78
N LEU A 372 10.96 19.67 5.10
CA LEU A 372 9.88 19.18 5.94
C LEU A 372 8.66 20.11 5.90
N LEU A 373 8.86 21.44 5.95
CA LEU A 373 7.77 22.40 5.78
C LEU A 373 7.12 22.26 4.39
N VAL A 374 7.93 22.14 3.34
CA VAL A 374 7.42 21.96 1.97
C VAL A 374 6.63 20.65 1.85
N ALA A 375 7.08 19.56 2.47
CA ALA A 375 6.34 18.29 2.51
C ALA A 375 4.95 18.47 3.13
N ARG A 376 4.89 19.19 4.26
CA ARG A 376 3.62 19.50 4.95
C ARG A 376 2.68 20.33 4.08
N VAL A 377 3.19 21.37 3.42
CA VAL A 377 2.40 22.18 2.48
C VAL A 377 1.93 21.33 1.31
N ALA A 378 2.78 20.47 0.74
CA ALA A 378 2.42 19.59 -0.36
C ALA A 378 1.31 18.60 0.04
N SER A 379 1.30 18.08 1.26
CA SER A 379 0.20 17.25 1.78
C SER A 379 -1.13 18.00 1.79
N VAL A 380 -1.15 19.25 2.28
CA VAL A 380 -2.36 20.08 2.31
C VAL A 380 -2.84 20.39 0.89
N VAL A 381 -1.93 20.77 0.00
CA VAL A 381 -2.25 21.05 -1.42
C VAL A 381 -2.81 19.80 -2.11
N ALA A 382 -2.20 18.63 -1.90
CA ALA A 382 -2.68 17.37 -2.47
C ALA A 382 -4.12 17.06 -2.03
N SER A 383 -4.45 17.29 -0.75
CA SER A 383 -5.82 17.13 -0.24
C SER A 383 -6.81 18.10 -0.89
N ILE A 384 -6.43 19.38 -1.04
CA ILE A 384 -7.28 20.38 -1.70
C ILE A 384 -7.53 20.02 -3.16
N VAL A 385 -6.48 19.67 -3.91
CA VAL A 385 -6.62 19.24 -5.30
C VAL A 385 -7.48 17.98 -5.40
N GLY A 386 -7.33 17.03 -4.48
CA GLY A 386 -8.19 15.85 -4.38
C GLY A 386 -9.67 16.20 -4.21
N ILE A 387 -10.00 17.14 -3.33
CA ILE A 387 -11.38 17.64 -3.15
C ILE A 387 -11.90 18.28 -4.44
N LEU A 388 -11.10 19.10 -5.13
CA LEU A 388 -11.47 19.76 -6.37
C LEU A 388 -11.73 18.77 -7.52
N LEU A 389 -11.17 17.57 -7.45
CA LEU A 389 -11.42 16.50 -8.43
C LEU A 389 -12.70 15.71 -8.16
N VAL A 390 -13.31 15.82 -6.98
CA VAL A 390 -14.56 15.10 -6.64
C VAL A 390 -15.70 15.42 -7.63
N PRO A 391 -15.99 16.70 -7.98
CA PRO A 391 -17.01 17.01 -8.97
C PRO A 391 -16.68 16.46 -10.36
N VAL A 392 -15.40 16.48 -10.76
CA VAL A 392 -14.94 15.95 -12.05
C VAL A 392 -15.24 14.46 -12.16
N PHE A 393 -14.86 13.68 -11.14
CA PHE A 393 -15.14 12.24 -11.11
C PHE A 393 -16.61 11.90 -10.89
N SER A 394 -17.41 12.82 -10.33
CA SER A 394 -18.86 12.64 -10.19
C SER A 394 -19.61 12.67 -11.53
N SER A 395 -18.98 13.18 -12.60
CA SER A 395 -19.56 13.19 -13.95
C SER A 395 -19.57 11.82 -14.64
N PHE A 396 -18.80 10.85 -14.13
CA PHE A 396 -18.77 9.49 -14.67
C PHE A 396 -20.00 8.69 -14.22
N ARG A 397 -20.45 7.75 -15.06
CA ARG A 397 -21.64 6.92 -14.79
C ARG A 397 -21.48 6.03 -13.56
N SER A 398 -20.26 5.53 -13.31
CA SER A 398 -19.94 4.76 -12.11
C SER A 398 -18.53 5.09 -11.60
N ILE A 399 -18.32 4.89 -10.29
CA ILE A 399 -17.00 5.03 -9.66
C ILE A 399 -16.01 4.03 -10.27
N TYR A 400 -16.50 2.82 -10.57
CA TYR A 400 -15.69 1.76 -11.18
C TYR A 400 -15.20 2.15 -12.57
N GLU A 401 -16.06 2.74 -13.40
CA GLU A 401 -15.68 3.19 -14.74
C GLU A 401 -14.64 4.34 -14.69
N ALA A 402 -14.84 5.32 -13.80
CA ALA A 402 -13.87 6.39 -13.57
C ALA A 402 -12.50 5.84 -13.16
N HIS A 403 -12.49 4.88 -12.24
CA HIS A 403 -11.29 4.23 -11.74
C HIS A 403 -10.60 3.37 -12.81
N ALA A 404 -11.34 2.52 -13.50
CA ALA A 404 -10.80 1.61 -14.50
C ALA A 404 -10.22 2.36 -15.70
N ALA A 405 -10.90 3.39 -16.20
CA ALA A 405 -10.41 4.21 -17.32
C ALA A 405 -9.11 4.94 -16.97
N PHE A 406 -9.05 5.50 -15.76
CA PHE A 406 -7.90 6.25 -15.28
C PHE A 406 -6.68 5.35 -15.04
N ILE A 407 -6.87 4.21 -14.36
CA ILE A 407 -5.81 3.25 -14.08
C ILE A 407 -5.29 2.60 -15.36
N ALA A 408 -6.18 2.17 -16.25
CA ALA A 408 -5.77 1.42 -17.43
C ALA A 408 -4.81 2.20 -18.33
N THR A 409 -4.93 3.54 -18.40
CA THR A 409 -4.09 4.36 -19.28
C THR A 409 -2.67 4.54 -18.72
N VAL A 410 -2.53 4.60 -17.40
CA VAL A 410 -1.27 4.94 -16.72
C VAL A 410 -0.47 3.70 -16.33
N THR A 411 -1.18 2.67 -15.85
CA THR A 411 -0.57 1.57 -15.13
C THR A 411 0.27 0.63 -16.01
N PRO A 412 -0.27 0.02 -17.10
CA PRO A 412 0.47 -0.98 -17.86
C PRO A 412 1.81 -0.49 -18.45
N PRO A 413 1.89 0.70 -19.09
CA PRO A 413 3.14 1.22 -19.64
C PRO A 413 4.20 1.43 -18.56
N MET A 414 3.78 1.97 -17.42
CA MET A 414 4.67 2.24 -16.30
C MET A 414 5.16 0.94 -15.65
N VAL A 415 4.29 -0.07 -15.53
CA VAL A 415 4.63 -1.40 -14.99
C VAL A 415 5.71 -2.03 -15.84
N VAL A 416 5.50 -2.07 -17.15
CA VAL A 416 6.48 -2.64 -18.09
C VAL A 416 7.80 -1.88 -18.00
N ALA A 417 7.77 -0.55 -17.94
CA ALA A 417 8.98 0.25 -17.85
C ALA A 417 9.79 -0.01 -16.56
N VAL A 418 9.14 -0.13 -15.40
CA VAL A 418 9.83 -0.44 -14.14
C VAL A 418 10.33 -1.89 -14.13
N VAL A 419 9.48 -2.86 -14.46
CA VAL A 419 9.85 -4.29 -14.45
C VAL A 419 11.03 -4.55 -15.39
N LEU A 420 10.97 -4.07 -16.63
CA LEU A 420 12.11 -4.23 -17.55
C LEU A 420 13.33 -3.44 -17.12
N GLY A 421 13.16 -2.28 -16.48
CA GLY A 421 14.28 -1.55 -15.88
C GLY A 421 15.02 -2.36 -14.84
N VAL A 422 14.30 -3.10 -14.00
CA VAL A 422 14.84 -3.92 -12.91
C VAL A 422 15.49 -5.19 -13.43
N PHE A 423 14.83 -5.89 -14.36
CA PHE A 423 15.20 -7.25 -14.75
C PHE A 423 15.98 -7.34 -16.06
N TRP A 424 15.98 -6.31 -16.91
CA TRP A 424 16.63 -6.35 -18.22
C TRP A 424 17.81 -5.36 -18.30
N PRO A 425 19.07 -5.83 -18.15
CA PRO A 425 20.24 -4.96 -18.19
C PRO A 425 20.39 -4.15 -19.49
N ARG A 426 19.94 -4.70 -20.63
CA ARG A 426 20.01 -4.06 -21.95
C ARG A 426 18.98 -2.95 -22.14
N TYR A 427 17.94 -2.88 -21.30
CA TYR A 427 16.84 -1.93 -21.44
C TYR A 427 17.37 -0.48 -21.40
N SER A 428 17.16 0.25 -22.49
CA SER A 428 17.81 1.55 -22.71
C SER A 428 16.94 2.72 -22.23
N LYS A 429 17.55 3.90 -22.10
CA LYS A 429 16.85 5.15 -21.78
C LYS A 429 15.72 5.47 -22.77
N MET A 430 16.02 5.38 -24.06
CA MET A 430 15.05 5.68 -25.12
C MET A 430 13.92 4.67 -25.14
N ALA A 431 14.21 3.39 -24.85
CA ALA A 431 13.18 2.38 -24.67
C ALA A 431 12.27 2.71 -23.47
N ALA A 432 12.83 3.07 -22.31
CA ALA A 432 12.05 3.48 -21.14
C ALA A 432 11.06 4.61 -21.43
N ILE A 433 11.52 5.68 -22.09
CA ILE A 433 10.68 6.84 -22.44
C ILE A 433 9.63 6.47 -23.48
N SER A 434 10.02 5.71 -24.51
CA SER A 434 9.10 5.28 -25.57
C SER A 434 8.00 4.38 -25.02
N THR A 435 8.33 3.43 -24.14
CA THR A 435 7.36 2.57 -23.45
C THR A 435 6.34 3.40 -22.67
N MET A 436 6.80 4.36 -21.86
CA MET A 436 5.89 5.20 -21.06
C MET A 436 4.98 6.05 -21.95
N LEU A 437 5.51 6.72 -22.98
CA LEU A 437 4.75 7.67 -23.80
C LEU A 437 3.89 6.97 -24.85
N LEU A 438 4.51 6.14 -25.70
CA LEU A 438 3.81 5.44 -26.78
C LEU A 438 2.89 4.35 -26.22
N GLY A 439 3.27 3.69 -25.12
CA GLY A 439 2.39 2.74 -24.43
C GLY A 439 1.15 3.42 -23.87
N SER A 440 1.31 4.55 -23.17
CA SER A 440 0.16 5.32 -22.64
C SER A 440 -0.74 5.83 -23.79
N ALA A 441 -0.14 6.31 -24.88
CA ALA A 441 -0.89 6.73 -26.07
C ALA A 441 -1.66 5.55 -26.71
N ALA A 442 -1.03 4.38 -26.86
CA ALA A 442 -1.67 3.19 -27.43
C ALA A 442 -2.86 2.71 -26.59
N VAL A 443 -2.73 2.74 -25.26
CA VAL A 443 -3.86 2.41 -24.37
C VAL A 443 -4.94 3.49 -24.42
N GLY A 444 -4.57 4.77 -24.44
CA GLY A 444 -5.53 5.87 -24.61
C GLY A 444 -6.34 5.76 -25.91
N ILE A 445 -5.68 5.40 -27.03
CA ILE A 445 -6.35 5.15 -28.32
C ILE A 445 -7.32 3.96 -28.20
N SER A 446 -6.96 2.91 -27.45
CA SER A 446 -7.84 1.74 -27.23
C SER A 446 -9.14 2.07 -26.47
N ILE A 447 -9.18 3.18 -25.72
CA ILE A 447 -10.41 3.66 -25.07
C ILE A 447 -11.39 4.18 -26.13
N LYS A 448 -10.89 4.92 -27.14
CA LYS A 448 -11.71 5.46 -28.22
C LYS A 448 -12.02 4.43 -29.33
N TYR A 449 -11.11 3.50 -29.57
CA TYR A 449 -11.24 2.44 -30.57
C TYR A 449 -11.12 1.05 -29.93
N PRO A 450 -12.18 0.54 -29.28
CA PRO A 450 -12.11 -0.71 -28.53
C PRO A 450 -11.82 -1.96 -29.38
N ARG A 451 -12.09 -1.92 -30.69
CA ARG A 451 -11.80 -3.02 -31.63
C ARG A 451 -10.32 -3.41 -31.70
N LEU A 452 -9.41 -2.52 -31.26
CA LEU A 452 -7.98 -2.86 -31.15
C LEU A 452 -7.72 -4.00 -30.13
N ILE A 453 -8.66 -4.24 -29.21
CA ILE A 453 -8.54 -5.24 -28.16
C ILE A 453 -9.09 -6.60 -28.64
N ASP A 454 -9.77 -6.68 -29.79
CA ASP A 454 -10.46 -7.90 -30.24
C ASP A 454 -9.53 -9.11 -30.35
N ILE A 455 -8.27 -8.89 -30.78
CA ILE A 455 -7.22 -9.92 -30.88
C ILE A 455 -6.88 -10.51 -29.50
N PHE A 456 -7.03 -9.73 -28.43
CA PHE A 456 -6.73 -10.08 -27.04
C PHE A 456 -7.98 -10.45 -26.23
N SER A 457 -9.15 -10.55 -26.87
CA SER A 457 -10.43 -10.79 -26.19
C SER A 457 -10.62 -12.23 -25.70
N PHE A 458 -9.88 -13.21 -26.23
CA PHE A 458 -10.04 -14.65 -25.94
C PHE A 458 -11.50 -15.15 -26.02
N GLY A 459 -12.28 -14.60 -26.95
CA GLY A 459 -13.69 -14.97 -27.13
C GLY A 459 -14.63 -14.39 -26.06
N VAL A 460 -14.19 -13.41 -25.28
CA VAL A 460 -15.06 -12.53 -24.48
C VAL A 460 -15.73 -11.55 -25.47
N ASP A 461 -16.80 -12.00 -26.12
CA ASP A 461 -17.52 -11.25 -27.14
C ASP A 461 -18.43 -10.17 -26.50
N VAL A 462 -18.22 -8.88 -26.81
CA VAL A 462 -19.19 -7.78 -27.09
C VAL A 462 -18.43 -6.42 -27.22
N PRO A 463 -18.78 -5.55 -28.20
CA PRO A 463 -18.29 -4.17 -28.26
C PRO A 463 -18.78 -3.33 -27.06
N GLY A 464 -17.86 -2.92 -26.18
CA GLY A 464 -18.14 -1.91 -25.13
C GLY A 464 -17.83 -2.33 -23.69
N ARG A 465 -17.37 -3.57 -23.44
CA ARG A 465 -17.09 -4.10 -22.09
C ARG A 465 -15.66 -4.66 -21.90
N TYR A 466 -14.68 -4.11 -22.61
CA TYR A 466 -13.26 -4.51 -22.56
C TYR A 466 -12.49 -4.03 -21.31
N SER A 467 -13.12 -3.86 -20.14
CA SER A 467 -12.44 -3.31 -18.95
C SER A 467 -11.20 -4.14 -18.57
N TYR A 468 -11.41 -5.45 -18.46
CA TYR A 468 -10.39 -6.39 -17.99
C TYR A 468 -9.29 -6.66 -19.03
N MET A 469 -9.65 -6.82 -20.31
CA MET A 469 -8.68 -7.16 -21.36
C MET A 469 -7.82 -5.98 -21.83
N ARG A 470 -8.24 -4.74 -21.55
CA ARG A 470 -7.42 -3.56 -21.85
C ARG A 470 -6.09 -3.59 -21.09
N ALA A 471 -6.07 -4.18 -19.89
CA ALA A 471 -4.85 -4.35 -19.11
C ALA A 471 -3.85 -5.26 -19.84
N LEU A 472 -4.30 -6.41 -20.36
CA LEU A 472 -3.46 -7.31 -21.16
C LEU A 472 -2.95 -6.62 -22.43
N TYR A 473 -3.85 -5.99 -23.19
CA TYR A 473 -3.46 -5.24 -24.39
C TYR A 473 -2.38 -4.20 -24.04
N GLY A 474 -2.58 -3.43 -22.96
CA GLY A 474 -1.63 -2.42 -22.49
C GLY A 474 -0.28 -3.00 -22.09
N LEU A 475 -0.26 -4.14 -21.40
CA LEU A 475 0.99 -4.83 -21.04
C LEU A 475 1.73 -5.33 -22.29
N VAL A 476 1.02 -6.00 -23.21
CA VAL A 476 1.61 -6.57 -24.43
C VAL A 476 2.14 -5.46 -25.34
N ILE A 477 1.34 -4.43 -25.64
CA ILE A 477 1.77 -3.36 -26.55
C ILE A 477 2.95 -2.58 -25.97
N SER A 478 2.94 -2.31 -24.67
CA SER A 478 4.04 -1.63 -24.00
C SER A 478 5.30 -2.50 -23.99
N PHE A 479 5.16 -3.82 -23.78
CA PHE A 479 6.28 -4.75 -23.86
C PHE A 479 6.86 -4.84 -25.28
N VAL A 480 6.02 -4.89 -26.31
CA VAL A 480 6.48 -4.88 -27.71
C VAL A 480 7.21 -3.58 -28.03
N ILE A 481 6.67 -2.43 -27.65
CA ILE A 481 7.34 -1.13 -27.79
C ILE A 481 8.69 -1.12 -27.08
N ALA A 482 8.73 -1.63 -25.84
CA ALA A 482 9.95 -1.73 -25.05
C ALA A 482 11.02 -2.58 -25.74
N VAL A 483 10.65 -3.76 -26.26
CA VAL A 483 11.56 -4.68 -26.94
C VAL A 483 12.08 -4.05 -28.23
N VAL A 484 11.19 -3.56 -29.10
CA VAL A 484 11.57 -2.94 -30.39
C VAL A 484 12.49 -1.75 -30.14
N ALA A 485 12.11 -0.83 -29.26
CA ALA A 485 12.94 0.34 -28.95
C ALA A 485 14.30 -0.05 -28.35
N THR A 486 14.37 -1.10 -27.53
CA THR A 486 15.63 -1.59 -26.96
C THR A 486 16.55 -2.16 -28.02
N LEU A 487 16.01 -2.94 -28.96
CA LEU A 487 16.79 -3.52 -30.06
C LEU A 487 17.30 -2.45 -31.03
N CYS A 488 16.55 -1.35 -31.20
CA CYS A 488 16.95 -0.22 -32.04
C CYS A 488 17.87 0.80 -31.33
N THR A 489 18.28 0.56 -30.08
CA THR A 489 19.05 1.54 -29.30
C THR A 489 20.31 0.96 -28.65
N GLU A 490 21.26 1.84 -28.34
CA GLU A 490 22.53 1.48 -27.75
C GLU A 490 22.38 0.90 -26.33
N ALA A 491 23.33 0.04 -25.96
CA ALA A 491 23.37 -0.57 -24.65
C ALA A 491 23.77 0.48 -23.60
N PRO A 492 23.13 0.49 -22.42
CA PRO A 492 23.63 1.30 -21.32
C PRO A 492 24.99 0.80 -20.86
N GLU A 493 25.86 1.69 -20.39
CA GLU A 493 27.15 1.30 -19.85
C GLU A 493 26.98 0.47 -18.55
N PRO A 494 27.83 -0.54 -18.29
CA PRO A 494 27.77 -1.34 -17.07
C PRO A 494 27.93 -0.53 -15.76
N SER A 495 28.60 0.63 -15.83
CA SER A 495 28.77 1.62 -14.76
C SER A 495 27.44 2.26 -14.36
N ASP A 496 26.62 2.63 -15.35
CA ASP A 496 25.35 3.34 -15.17
C ASP A 496 24.27 2.48 -14.52
N ILE A 497 24.35 1.16 -14.71
CA ILE A 497 23.36 0.21 -14.17
C ILE A 497 23.79 -0.44 -12.84
N ALA A 498 24.97 -0.08 -12.32
CA ALA A 498 25.59 -0.74 -11.16
C ALA A 498 24.81 -0.52 -9.84
N GLY A 499 24.10 -1.57 -9.41
CA GLY A 499 23.23 -1.58 -8.23
C GLY A 499 21.77 -1.20 -8.53
N LEU A 500 21.40 -1.07 -9.81
CA LEU A 500 20.06 -0.66 -10.25
C LEU A 500 19.33 -1.73 -11.06
N VAL A 501 19.97 -2.90 -11.24
CA VAL A 501 19.40 -4.08 -11.89
C VAL A 501 19.74 -5.32 -11.07
N VAL A 502 18.90 -6.37 -11.16
CA VAL A 502 19.04 -7.60 -10.36
C VAL A 502 20.45 -8.22 -10.46
N GLY A 503 21.01 -8.26 -11.67
CA GLY A 503 22.34 -8.81 -11.92
C GLY A 503 23.51 -8.03 -11.28
N THR A 504 23.25 -6.88 -10.64
CA THR A 504 24.28 -6.04 -10.01
C THR A 504 23.99 -5.74 -8.53
N LEU A 505 23.08 -6.49 -7.91
CA LEU A 505 22.65 -6.27 -6.52
C LEU A 505 23.77 -6.32 -5.49
N ASP A 506 24.81 -7.12 -5.73
CA ASP A 506 25.95 -7.20 -4.80
C ASP A 506 26.70 -5.86 -4.71
N LYS A 507 26.75 -5.09 -5.80
CA LYS A 507 27.29 -3.72 -5.79
C LYS A 507 26.42 -2.78 -4.94
N ALA A 508 25.09 -2.92 -4.99
CA ALA A 508 24.18 -2.14 -4.14
C ALA A 508 24.38 -2.46 -2.66
N LYS A 509 24.43 -3.76 -2.30
CA LYS A 509 24.70 -4.23 -0.94
C LYS A 509 26.05 -3.73 -0.43
N TRP A 510 27.09 -3.82 -1.27
CA TRP A 510 28.43 -3.37 -0.92
C TRP A 510 28.46 -1.86 -0.62
N LYS A 511 27.85 -1.05 -1.50
CA LYS A 511 27.72 0.41 -1.30
C LYS A 511 26.91 0.74 -0.05
N TYR A 512 25.85 -0.01 0.24
CA TYR A 512 24.99 0.22 1.40
C TYR A 512 25.73 0.03 2.73
N LYS A 513 26.53 -1.03 2.84
CA LYS A 513 27.34 -1.31 4.03
C LYS A 513 28.60 -0.42 4.09
N GLY A 514 29.19 -0.14 2.93
CA GLY A 514 30.54 0.41 2.79
C GLY A 514 31.62 -0.67 2.80
N GLY A 515 31.29 -1.89 2.38
CA GLY A 515 32.16 -3.07 2.43
C GLY A 515 31.41 -4.36 2.09
N ALA A 516 32.09 -5.52 2.19
CA ALA A 516 31.47 -6.81 1.89
C ALA A 516 30.29 -7.11 2.85
N PRO A 517 29.08 -7.40 2.30
CA PRO A 517 27.92 -7.69 3.13
C PRO A 517 28.13 -8.98 3.93
N LYS A 518 27.66 -9.01 5.18
CA LYS A 518 27.58 -10.27 5.92
C LYS A 518 26.27 -10.99 5.59
N GLU A 519 26.37 -12.29 5.32
CA GLU A 519 25.21 -13.16 5.10
C GLU A 519 24.88 -14.05 6.29
N THR A 520 25.79 -14.16 7.26
CA THR A 520 25.58 -14.89 8.53
C THR A 520 25.23 -13.93 9.66
N TYR A 521 24.13 -14.22 10.35
CA TYR A 521 23.65 -13.41 11.47
C TYR A 521 23.61 -14.23 12.76
N GLY A 522 24.04 -13.63 13.86
CA GLY A 522 23.84 -14.16 15.21
C GLY A 522 22.46 -13.87 15.80
N LYS A 523 22.23 -14.33 17.03
CA LYS A 523 20.98 -14.05 17.76
C LYS A 523 21.04 -12.63 18.32
N GLY A 524 19.93 -11.90 18.24
CA GLY A 524 19.82 -10.59 18.88
C GLY A 524 20.04 -10.68 20.39
N PHE A 525 20.64 -9.64 20.98
CA PHE A 525 20.97 -9.57 22.40
C PHE A 525 20.06 -8.56 23.11
N ILE A 526 19.71 -8.80 24.38
CA ILE A 526 18.95 -7.85 25.21
C ILE A 526 19.80 -7.49 26.41
N GLY A 527 20.05 -6.19 26.61
CA GLY A 527 20.85 -5.67 27.71
C GLY A 527 20.38 -4.30 28.17
N VAL A 528 20.91 -3.83 29.29
CA VAL A 528 20.63 -2.47 29.78
C VAL A 528 21.41 -1.47 28.95
N MET A 529 20.73 -0.46 28.43
CA MET A 529 21.34 0.61 27.65
C MET A 529 21.69 1.79 28.55
N ASN A 530 22.95 2.22 28.50
CA ASN A 530 23.51 3.33 29.26
C ASN A 530 24.06 4.40 28.32
N GLU A 531 24.07 5.64 28.82
CA GLU A 531 24.65 6.77 28.10
C GLU A 531 26.17 6.78 28.26
N ARG A 532 26.90 7.03 27.16
CA ARG A 532 28.35 7.23 27.17
C ARG A 532 28.74 8.31 26.17
N GLY A 533 29.38 9.37 26.65
CA GLY A 533 29.94 10.42 25.79
C GLY A 533 31.20 9.96 25.05
N GLY A 534 31.57 10.67 23.98
CA GLY A 534 32.84 10.47 23.27
C GLY A 534 32.87 9.35 22.23
N ILE A 535 31.80 8.56 22.09
CA ILE A 535 31.64 7.55 21.04
C ILE A 535 30.72 8.07 19.92
N SER A 536 30.99 7.70 18.66
CA SER A 536 30.18 8.11 17.50
C SER A 536 29.10 7.10 17.12
N GLY A 537 29.23 5.84 17.55
CA GLY A 537 28.27 4.76 17.31
C GLY A 537 27.88 4.05 18.61
N VAL A 538 27.69 2.73 18.54
CA VAL A 538 27.47 1.90 19.73
C VAL A 538 28.78 1.27 20.22
N SER A 539 28.94 1.16 21.54
CA SER A 539 29.93 0.27 22.15
C SER A 539 29.24 -0.97 22.71
N LEU A 540 29.70 -2.15 22.29
CA LEU A 540 29.14 -3.45 22.67
C LEU A 540 30.22 -4.31 23.34
N SER A 541 29.82 -5.18 24.27
CA SER A 541 30.79 -6.08 24.87
C SER A 541 31.22 -7.17 23.89
N LYS A 542 32.42 -7.72 24.08
CA LYS A 542 32.92 -8.84 23.27
C LYS A 542 31.94 -10.02 23.19
N LYS A 543 31.31 -10.38 24.32
CA LYS A 543 30.28 -11.44 24.39
C LYS A 543 29.07 -11.14 23.49
N VAL A 544 28.66 -9.87 23.42
CA VAL A 544 27.54 -9.45 22.55
C VAL A 544 27.93 -9.50 21.09
N MET A 545 29.13 -9.04 20.75
CA MET A 545 29.62 -9.11 19.37
C MET A 545 29.70 -10.55 18.88
N GLU A 546 30.21 -11.48 19.70
CA GLU A 546 30.24 -12.92 19.39
C GLU A 546 28.83 -13.50 19.21
N ALA A 547 27.89 -13.18 20.11
CA ALA A 547 26.50 -13.63 20.01
C ALA A 547 25.80 -13.11 18.74
N LEU A 548 26.10 -11.88 18.33
CA LEU A 548 25.59 -11.25 17.11
C LEU A 548 26.34 -11.68 15.85
N LYS A 549 27.54 -12.28 15.98
CA LYS A 549 28.52 -12.50 14.91
C LYS A 549 28.90 -11.18 14.21
N ALA A 550 29.04 -10.11 14.98
CA ALA A 550 29.27 -8.76 14.49
C ALA A 550 30.73 -8.32 14.64
N ASP A 551 31.19 -7.48 13.71
CA ASP A 551 32.52 -6.86 13.72
C ASP A 551 32.41 -5.34 13.85
N LEU A 552 33.52 -4.67 14.17
CA LEU A 552 33.60 -3.21 14.12
C LEU A 552 33.25 -2.69 12.71
N GLY A 553 32.41 -1.66 12.67
CA GLY A 553 31.91 -1.06 11.43
C GLY A 553 30.59 -1.67 10.91
N ASP A 554 30.17 -2.82 11.41
CA ASP A 554 28.89 -3.43 11.05
C ASP A 554 27.70 -2.56 11.48
N LEU A 555 26.61 -2.64 10.71
CA LEU A 555 25.39 -1.90 10.99
C LEU A 555 24.53 -2.69 11.99
N VAL A 556 24.13 -2.04 13.07
CA VAL A 556 23.22 -2.60 14.07
C VAL A 556 21.98 -1.73 14.24
N TYR A 557 20.95 -2.36 14.77
CA TYR A 557 19.70 -1.74 15.12
C TYR A 557 19.41 -1.98 16.60
N ILE A 558 19.12 -0.90 17.32
CA ILE A 558 18.89 -0.91 18.76
C ILE A 558 17.47 -0.43 19.00
N GLU A 559 16.66 -1.25 19.68
CA GLU A 559 15.27 -0.93 19.99
C GLU A 559 14.95 -1.18 21.46
N ASP A 560 13.93 -0.51 21.98
CA ASP A 560 13.36 -0.83 23.29
C ASP A 560 12.89 -2.30 23.32
N ALA A 561 13.17 -3.03 24.42
CA ALA A 561 12.86 -4.46 24.51
C ALA A 561 11.36 -4.78 24.43
N ARG A 562 10.47 -3.79 24.66
CA ARG A 562 9.02 -3.94 24.56
C ARG A 562 8.57 -4.08 23.11
N ARG A 563 8.36 -5.32 22.67
CA ARG A 563 7.99 -5.67 21.29
C ARG A 563 6.76 -4.94 20.74
N TRP A 564 5.79 -4.59 21.59
CA TRP A 564 4.56 -3.89 21.17
C TRP A 564 4.79 -2.44 20.72
N LEU A 565 5.97 -1.85 21.00
CA LEU A 565 6.33 -0.54 20.45
C LEU A 565 6.65 -0.59 18.96
N GLY A 566 6.85 -1.79 18.40
CA GLY A 566 7.05 -1.97 16.96
C GLY A 566 8.23 -1.23 16.36
N GLY A 567 9.18 -0.75 17.18
CA GLY A 567 10.30 0.08 16.77
C GLY A 567 10.09 1.60 16.90
N LEU A 568 9.03 2.08 17.54
CA LEU A 568 8.82 3.51 17.81
C LEU A 568 9.98 4.19 18.58
N ARG A 569 10.69 3.41 19.41
CA ARG A 569 11.87 3.83 20.16
C ARG A 569 13.05 2.97 19.71
N SER A 570 13.77 3.46 18.71
CA SER A 570 14.91 2.73 18.14
C SER A 570 15.82 3.62 17.31
N VAL A 571 17.01 3.10 17.01
CA VAL A 571 18.01 3.78 16.19
C VAL A 571 18.86 2.78 15.42
N HIS A 572 19.21 3.13 14.17
CA HIS A 572 20.28 2.45 13.42
C HIS A 572 21.61 3.13 13.70
N THR A 573 22.65 2.34 13.94
CA THR A 573 24.00 2.86 14.15
C THR A 573 25.06 1.83 13.73
N LYS A 574 26.33 2.23 13.78
CA LYS A 574 27.47 1.34 13.55
C LYS A 574 28.10 0.93 14.88
N ILE A 575 28.65 -0.28 14.93
CA ILE A 575 29.52 -0.68 16.03
C ILE A 575 30.85 0.05 15.87
N THR A 576 31.19 0.92 16.82
CA THR A 576 32.41 1.76 16.74
C THR A 576 33.44 1.41 17.80
N ASP A 577 33.01 0.75 18.88
CA ASP A 577 33.86 0.46 20.03
C ASP A 577 33.48 -0.90 20.63
N MET A 578 34.44 -1.56 21.27
CA MET A 578 34.26 -2.83 21.95
C MET A 578 34.80 -2.72 23.39
N HIS A 579 34.06 -3.27 24.36
CA HIS A 579 34.48 -3.31 25.76
C HIS A 579 34.38 -4.74 26.34
N GLU A 580 34.94 -4.96 27.54
CA GLU A 580 34.99 -6.28 28.19
C GLU A 580 34.21 -6.34 29.53
N ASP A 581 33.32 -5.37 29.80
CA ASP A 581 32.53 -5.33 31.04
C ASP A 581 31.70 -6.60 31.28
N GLU A 582 31.77 -7.10 32.52
CA GLU A 582 31.08 -8.33 32.94
C GLU A 582 29.55 -8.22 32.89
N MET A 583 29.01 -7.03 33.17
CA MET A 583 27.58 -6.74 33.17
C MET A 583 26.98 -6.54 31.77
N VAL A 584 27.82 -6.54 30.74
CA VAL A 584 27.42 -6.47 29.33
C VAL A 584 26.45 -5.29 29.00
N PRO A 585 26.78 -4.05 29.40
CA PRO A 585 25.98 -2.88 29.07
C PRO A 585 26.02 -2.56 27.56
N ILE A 586 24.97 -1.92 27.07
CA ILE A 586 24.94 -1.33 25.72
C ILE A 586 25.18 0.16 25.88
N TYR A 587 26.26 0.69 25.32
CA TYR A 587 26.55 2.13 25.44
C TYR A 587 26.20 2.88 24.16
N LEU A 588 25.44 3.97 24.32
CA LEU A 588 25.09 4.89 23.24
C LEU A 588 25.41 6.35 23.60
N PRO A 589 25.78 7.17 22.62
CA PRO A 589 25.96 8.59 22.82
C PRO A 589 24.60 9.30 23.00
N PRO A 590 24.59 10.43 23.74
CA PRO A 590 23.35 11.16 24.05
C PRO A 590 22.57 11.58 22.80
N ALA A 591 23.28 11.90 21.71
CA ALA A 591 22.68 12.26 20.43
C ALA A 591 21.82 11.12 19.85
N LEU A 592 22.35 9.88 19.80
CA LEU A 592 21.61 8.73 19.27
C LEU A 592 20.45 8.32 20.17
N ILE A 593 20.59 8.48 21.50
CA ILE A 593 19.49 8.26 22.45
C ILE A 593 18.34 9.22 22.17
N LYS A 594 18.66 10.51 21.96
CA LYS A 594 17.68 11.55 21.66
C LYS A 594 17.02 11.35 20.29
N ASP A 595 17.79 10.98 19.28
CA ASP A 595 17.29 10.74 17.92
C ASP A 595 16.35 9.53 17.88
N GLY A 596 16.73 8.44 18.55
CA GLY A 596 15.90 7.23 18.65
C GLY A 596 14.75 7.32 19.67
N ASN A 597 14.63 8.43 20.40
CA ASN A 597 13.73 8.57 21.56
C ASN A 597 13.85 7.39 22.55
N LEU A 598 15.08 6.90 22.77
CA LEU A 598 15.40 5.81 23.68
C LEU A 598 15.37 6.27 25.14
N ILE A 599 15.34 5.33 26.09
CA ILE A 599 15.34 5.63 27.54
C ILE A 599 16.54 4.94 28.18
N ALA A 600 17.53 5.71 28.63
CA ALA A 600 18.68 5.14 29.35
C ALA A 600 18.25 4.40 30.63
N GLY A 601 19.04 3.41 31.06
CA GLY A 601 18.77 2.57 32.23
C GLY A 601 17.68 1.52 32.03
N ARG A 602 17.21 1.29 30.80
CA ARG A 602 16.22 0.26 30.46
C ARG A 602 16.78 -0.82 29.55
N LEU A 603 16.07 -1.94 29.49
CA LEU A 603 16.38 -3.05 28.58
C LEU A 603 16.13 -2.65 27.12
N HIS A 604 17.14 -2.84 26.29
CA HIS A 604 17.12 -2.64 24.86
C HIS A 604 17.62 -3.89 24.16
N LYS A 605 17.07 -4.15 22.98
CA LYS A 605 17.48 -5.22 22.09
C LYS A 605 18.42 -4.67 21.03
N VAL A 606 19.54 -5.37 20.79
CA VAL A 606 20.48 -5.10 19.70
C VAL A 606 20.39 -6.22 18.68
N GLU A 607 20.29 -5.85 17.41
CA GLU A 607 20.26 -6.79 16.28
C GLU A 607 21.26 -6.35 15.20
N LEU A 608 22.06 -7.29 14.70
CA LEU A 608 22.91 -7.07 13.53
C LEU A 608 22.06 -6.90 12.28
N ILE A 609 22.25 -5.84 11.51
CA ILE A 609 21.54 -5.56 10.26
C ILE A 609 22.33 -6.01 9.03
N MET A 610 23.62 -5.65 8.93
CA MET A 610 24.42 -5.91 7.72
C MET A 610 25.92 -5.85 7.96
#